data_AF-A0A2D6X7M8-F1
#
_entry.id   AF-A0A2D6X7M8-F1
#
_cell.length_a   1.000
_cell.length_b   1.000
_cell.length_c   1.000
_cell.angle_alpha   90.00
_cell.angle_beta   90.00
_cell.angle_gamma   90.00
#
_symmetry.space_group_name_H-M   'P 1'
#
loop_
_entity.id
_entity.type
_entity.pdbx_description
1 polymer ?
#
loop_
_entity_poly.entity_id
_entity_poly.type
_entity_poly.pdbx_seq_one_letter_code
_entity_poly.pdbx_strand_id
1 'polypeptide(L)'
;MKDKDLNQIAAVEKAIAEKFGHEAIANPNANWDENKEQEYITQARELYLKSFQNEGWQDKIDVNGIKVTKKLLNRESSRTCPVCGTFPKRSMDDVCLLKFDCCNTCYTQYVEGREDRWLKGWRPQIKEDTK
;
A
#
# COMPACT_ATOMS: atom_id res chain seq x y z
N MET A 1 35.08 -21.94 -28.89
CA MET A 1 34.76 -20.59 -28.37
C MET A 1 35.66 -19.62 -29.11
N LYS A 2 35.11 -18.57 -29.74
CA LYS A 2 35.95 -17.52 -30.34
C LYS A 2 36.75 -16.86 -29.23
N ASP A 3 38.06 -16.70 -29.43
CA ASP A 3 38.88 -15.88 -28.54
C ASP A 3 38.26 -14.49 -28.46
N LYS A 4 37.98 -14.05 -27.24
CA LYS A 4 37.44 -12.72 -26.99
C LYS A 4 38.60 -11.74 -27.08
N ASP A 5 38.46 -10.72 -27.92
CA ASP A 5 39.45 -9.64 -28.01
C ASP A 5 39.42 -8.81 -26.72
N LEU A 6 40.47 -8.97 -25.90
CA LEU A 6 40.62 -8.28 -24.63
C LEU A 6 40.69 -6.75 -24.81
N ASN A 7 41.20 -6.27 -25.95
CA ASN A 7 41.30 -4.83 -26.22
C ASN A 7 39.91 -4.21 -26.45
N GLN A 8 39.02 -4.93 -27.13
CA GLN A 8 37.65 -4.46 -27.34
C GLN A 8 36.86 -4.42 -26.02
N ILE A 9 37.03 -5.42 -25.16
CA ILE A 9 36.38 -5.46 -23.84
C ILE A 9 36.82 -4.26 -23.00
N ALA A 10 38.13 -4.01 -22.90
CA ALA A 10 38.67 -2.88 -22.14
C ALA A 10 38.20 -1.52 -22.70
N ALA A 11 38.11 -1.38 -24.03
CA ALA A 11 37.58 -0.16 -24.65
C ALA A 11 36.11 0.10 -24.29
N VAL A 12 35.30 -0.96 -24.26
CA VAL A 12 33.88 -0.89 -23.86
C VAL A 12 33.75 -0.57 -22.37
N GLU A 13 34.50 -1.24 -21.50
CA GLU A 13 34.50 -0.96 -20.05
C GLU A 13 34.91 0.49 -19.76
N LYS A 14 35.94 1.00 -20.44
CA LYS A 14 36.35 2.40 -20.33
C LYS A 14 35.23 3.36 -20.75
N ALA A 15 34.59 3.11 -21.89
CA ALA A 15 33.48 3.94 -22.37
C ALA A 15 32.25 3.90 -21.45
N ILE A 16 31.97 2.76 -20.81
CA ILE A 16 30.90 2.62 -19.82
C ILE A 16 31.25 3.36 -18.54
N ALA A 17 32.48 3.22 -18.04
CA ALA A 17 32.94 3.92 -16.84
C ALA A 17 32.93 5.44 -17.01
N GLU A 18 33.33 5.94 -18.18
CA GLU A 18 33.27 7.37 -18.52
C GLU A 18 31.84 7.93 -18.58
N LYS A 19 30.86 7.12 -19.04
CA LYS A 19 29.46 7.56 -19.18
C LYS A 19 28.61 7.37 -17.93
N PHE A 20 28.80 6.26 -17.22
CA PHE A 20 27.90 5.79 -16.16
C PHE A 20 28.61 5.57 -14.82
N GLY A 21 29.92 5.86 -14.74
CA GLY A 21 30.72 5.68 -13.54
C GLY A 21 31.29 4.27 -13.38
N HIS A 22 32.28 4.15 -12.50
CA HIS A 22 32.98 2.88 -12.25
C HIS A 22 32.09 1.80 -11.60
N GLU A 23 30.97 2.18 -10.98
CA GLU A 23 29.99 1.22 -10.46
C GLU A 23 29.30 0.41 -11.57
N ALA A 24 29.12 1.00 -12.76
CA ALA A 24 28.42 0.37 -13.87
C ALA A 24 29.22 -0.76 -14.55
N ILE A 25 30.55 -0.78 -14.37
CA ILE A 25 31.43 -1.86 -14.83
C ILE A 25 31.70 -2.90 -13.73
N ALA A 26 31.32 -2.62 -12.49
CA ALA A 26 31.55 -3.55 -11.38
C ALA A 26 30.68 -4.79 -11.56
N ASN A 27 31.25 -5.96 -11.25
CA ASN A 27 30.47 -7.19 -11.21
C ASN A 27 29.36 -7.02 -10.15
N PRO A 28 28.08 -7.26 -10.46
CA PRO A 28 26.97 -7.13 -9.50
C PRO A 28 27.18 -7.94 -8.21
N ASN A 29 27.93 -9.04 -8.30
CA ASN A 29 28.26 -9.91 -7.17
C ASN A 29 29.49 -9.45 -6.38
N ALA A 30 30.27 -8.48 -6.88
CA ALA A 30 31.54 -8.06 -6.26
C ALA A 30 31.33 -7.52 -4.85
N ASN A 31 30.20 -6.86 -4.61
CA ASN A 31 29.87 -6.26 -3.33
C ASN A 31 28.82 -7.07 -2.56
N TRP A 32 28.67 -8.37 -2.85
CA TRP A 32 27.74 -9.25 -2.13
C TRP A 32 28.42 -9.73 -0.84
N ASP A 33 28.11 -9.05 0.26
CA ASP A 33 28.61 -9.38 1.59
C ASP A 33 27.54 -10.11 2.42
N GLU A 34 27.93 -10.60 3.60
CA GLU A 34 27.05 -11.34 4.50
C GLU A 34 25.87 -10.48 4.99
N ASN A 35 26.04 -9.15 5.13
CA ASN A 35 24.95 -8.26 5.54
C ASN A 35 23.90 -8.13 4.43
N LYS A 36 24.34 -7.96 3.18
CA LYS A 36 23.44 -7.90 2.02
C LYS A 36 22.71 -9.21 1.78
N GLU A 37 23.35 -10.34 2.03
CA GLU A 37 22.68 -11.65 2.01
C GLU A 37 21.53 -11.68 3.06
N GLN A 38 21.79 -11.24 4.30
CA GLN A 38 20.74 -11.17 5.33
C GLN A 38 19.60 -10.20 4.96
N GLU A 39 19.93 -9.04 4.42
CA GLU A 39 18.95 -8.07 3.92
C GLU A 39 18.11 -8.67 2.78
N TYR A 40 18.75 -9.34 1.84
CA TYR A 40 18.06 -10.03 0.74
C TYR A 40 17.11 -11.10 1.24
N ILE A 41 17.53 -11.95 2.17
CA ILE A 41 16.67 -12.98 2.78
C ILE A 41 15.46 -12.34 3.45
N THR A 42 15.66 -11.21 4.14
CA THR A 42 14.59 -10.47 4.81
C THR A 42 13.59 -9.91 3.79
N GLN A 43 14.09 -9.23 2.76
CA GLN A 43 13.25 -8.68 1.67
C GLN A 43 12.50 -9.78 0.93
N ALA A 44 13.13 -10.92 0.66
CA ALA A 44 12.50 -12.06 0.02
C ALA A 44 11.33 -12.59 0.88
N ARG A 45 11.53 -12.78 2.19
CA ARG A 45 10.46 -13.18 3.11
C ARG A 45 9.29 -12.19 3.11
N GLU A 46 9.57 -10.90 3.19
CA GLU A 46 8.53 -9.86 3.14
C GLU A 46 7.75 -9.88 1.83
N LEU A 47 8.45 -10.07 0.69
CA LEU A 47 7.83 -10.18 -0.61
C LEU A 47 6.87 -11.37 -0.67
N TYR A 48 7.29 -12.54 -0.17
CA TYR A 48 6.43 -13.72 -0.11
C TYR A 48 5.18 -13.49 0.75
N LEU A 49 5.34 -12.87 1.92
CA LEU A 49 4.21 -12.54 2.80
C LEU A 49 3.21 -11.58 2.12
N LYS A 50 3.71 -10.53 1.45
CA LYS A 50 2.87 -9.57 0.71
C LYS A 50 2.17 -10.22 -0.48
N SER A 51 2.88 -11.07 -1.22
CA SER A 51 2.31 -11.82 -2.35
C SER A 51 1.18 -12.75 -1.91
N PHE A 52 1.41 -13.52 -0.84
CA PHE A 52 0.39 -14.41 -0.28
C PHE A 52 -0.87 -13.66 0.16
N GLN A 53 -0.72 -12.51 0.84
CA GLN A 53 -1.86 -11.66 1.18
C GLN A 53 -2.60 -11.18 -0.08
N ASN A 54 -1.87 -10.70 -1.08
CA ASN A 54 -2.44 -10.22 -2.35
C ASN A 54 -3.17 -11.31 -3.13
N GLU A 55 -2.70 -12.55 -3.13
CA GLU A 55 -3.39 -13.69 -3.77
C GLU A 55 -4.80 -13.88 -3.19
N GLY A 56 -4.95 -13.83 -1.86
CA GLY A 56 -6.27 -13.91 -1.22
C GLY A 56 -7.23 -12.79 -1.63
N TRP A 57 -6.72 -11.61 -2.01
CA TRP A 57 -7.52 -10.49 -2.52
C TRP A 57 -7.95 -10.65 -3.99
N GLN A 58 -7.28 -11.53 -4.76
CA GLN A 58 -7.58 -11.80 -6.17
C GLN A 58 -8.76 -12.76 -6.37
N ASP A 59 -9.16 -13.49 -5.33
CA ASP A 59 -10.34 -14.35 -5.38
C ASP A 59 -11.57 -13.56 -5.86
N LYS A 60 -12.28 -14.12 -6.85
CA LYS A 60 -13.52 -13.55 -7.36
C LYS A 60 -14.69 -14.12 -6.59
N ILE A 61 -15.51 -13.26 -6.01
CA ILE A 61 -16.78 -13.65 -5.43
C ILE A 61 -17.95 -13.16 -6.30
N ASP A 62 -19.07 -13.86 -6.22
CA ASP A 62 -20.31 -13.48 -6.90
C ASP A 62 -21.08 -12.49 -6.03
N VAL A 63 -21.33 -11.30 -6.56
CA VAL A 63 -22.18 -10.29 -5.94
C VAL A 63 -23.27 -9.95 -6.94
N ASN A 64 -24.51 -10.37 -6.65
CA ASN A 64 -25.69 -10.12 -7.47
C ASN A 64 -25.54 -10.56 -8.95
N GLY A 65 -24.84 -11.67 -9.22
CA GLY A 65 -24.63 -12.23 -10.56
C GLY A 65 -23.41 -11.67 -11.31
N ILE A 66 -22.62 -10.78 -10.68
CA ILE A 66 -21.40 -10.20 -11.24
C ILE A 66 -20.19 -10.69 -10.42
N LYS A 67 -19.17 -11.23 -11.11
CA LYS A 67 -17.94 -11.70 -10.47
C LYS A 67 -16.99 -10.53 -10.23
N VAL A 68 -16.77 -10.18 -8.96
CA VAL A 68 -15.90 -9.08 -8.53
C VAL A 68 -14.78 -9.62 -7.64
N THR A 69 -13.55 -9.10 -7.78
CA THR A 69 -12.42 -9.46 -6.91
C THR A 69 -12.67 -8.99 -5.48
N LYS A 70 -12.34 -9.79 -4.47
CA LYS A 70 -12.47 -9.42 -3.04
C LYS A 70 -11.87 -8.05 -2.72
N LYS A 71 -10.78 -7.66 -3.39
CA LYS A 71 -10.15 -6.34 -3.24
C LYS A 71 -11.08 -5.14 -3.47
N LEU A 72 -12.05 -5.26 -4.37
CA LEU A 72 -12.95 -4.16 -4.73
C LEU A 72 -14.18 -4.08 -3.81
N LEU A 73 -14.34 -5.06 -2.91
CA LEU A 73 -15.39 -5.06 -1.91
C LEU A 73 -14.87 -4.33 -0.68
N ASN A 74 -14.87 -3.00 -0.79
CA ASN A 74 -14.83 -2.19 0.40
C ASN A 74 -16.12 -2.45 1.20
N ARG A 75 -15.99 -2.52 2.53
CA ARG A 75 -17.11 -2.65 3.48
C ARG A 75 -18.28 -1.78 3.02
N GLU A 76 -19.49 -2.34 3.00
CA GLU A 76 -20.70 -1.61 2.58
C GLU A 76 -20.75 -0.26 3.31
N SER A 77 -20.62 0.84 2.55
CA SER A 77 -20.64 2.18 3.13
C SER A 77 -22.03 2.40 3.72
N SER A 78 -22.11 2.58 5.03
CA SER A 78 -23.37 2.90 5.69
C SER A 78 -24.00 4.10 5.00
N ARG A 79 -25.25 3.96 4.53
CA ARG A 79 -25.99 5.03 3.83
C ARG A 79 -26.17 6.29 4.69
N THR A 80 -25.91 6.19 5.98
CA THR A 80 -26.06 7.25 6.96
C THR A 80 -24.88 7.21 7.92
N CYS A 81 -24.42 8.37 8.39
CA CYS A 81 -23.38 8.43 9.41
C CYS A 81 -23.86 7.80 10.73
N PRO A 82 -23.15 6.81 11.29
CA PRO A 82 -23.56 6.16 12.54
C PRO A 82 -23.37 7.04 13.78
N VAL A 83 -22.65 8.17 13.66
CA VAL A 83 -22.41 9.10 14.76
C VAL A 83 -23.55 10.09 14.90
N CYS A 84 -23.93 10.74 13.80
CA CYS A 84 -24.89 11.85 13.80
C CYS A 84 -26.18 11.57 13.01
N GLY A 85 -26.35 10.38 12.45
CA GLY A 85 -27.55 10.01 11.68
C GLY A 85 -27.74 10.79 10.38
N THR A 86 -26.75 11.60 9.95
CA THR A 86 -26.88 12.43 8.74
C THR A 86 -26.52 11.64 7.50
N PHE A 87 -27.30 11.80 6.43
CA PHE A 87 -27.00 11.27 5.11
C PHE A 87 -25.78 12.00 4.51
N PRO A 88 -24.79 11.30 3.93
CA PRO A 88 -23.64 11.93 3.27
C PRO A 88 -24.09 12.79 2.10
N LYS A 89 -23.66 14.06 2.07
CA LYS A 89 -24.06 15.03 1.03
C LYS A 89 -22.88 15.47 0.16
N ARG A 90 -21.65 15.22 0.61
CA ARG A 90 -20.41 15.66 -0.05
C ARG A 90 -19.53 14.45 -0.33
N SER A 91 -18.72 14.50 -1.38
CA SER A 91 -17.74 13.44 -1.70
C SER A 91 -16.78 13.14 -0.56
N MET A 92 -16.44 14.15 0.26
CA MET A 92 -15.61 13.96 1.44
C MET A 92 -16.30 13.11 2.50
N ASP A 93 -17.64 13.16 2.60
CA ASP A 93 -18.38 12.29 3.53
C ASP A 93 -18.24 10.83 3.12
N ASP A 94 -18.27 10.50 1.83
CA ASP A 94 -18.07 9.13 1.33
C ASP A 94 -16.67 8.60 1.69
N VAL A 95 -15.65 9.43 1.52
CA VAL A 95 -14.27 9.09 1.90
C VAL A 95 -14.15 8.86 3.41
N CYS A 96 -14.75 9.73 4.22
CA CYS A 96 -14.74 9.60 5.68
C CYS A 96 -15.55 8.40 6.16
N LEU A 97 -16.67 8.07 5.53
CA LEU A 97 -17.48 6.89 5.87
C LEU A 97 -16.71 5.60 5.58
N LEU A 98 -16.01 5.53 4.45
CA LEU A 98 -15.20 4.37 4.08
C LEU A 98 -13.98 4.17 4.99
N LYS A 99 -13.29 5.26 5.37
CA LYS A 99 -12.05 5.19 6.15
C LYS A 99 -12.24 5.21 7.66
N PHE A 100 -13.20 5.98 8.15
CA PHE A 100 -13.35 6.32 9.56
C PHE A 100 -14.74 6.02 10.14
N ASP A 101 -15.64 5.40 9.37
CA ASP A 101 -17.02 5.10 9.79
C ASP A 101 -17.81 6.34 10.28
N CYS A 102 -17.55 7.53 9.74
CA CYS A 102 -18.33 8.73 10.07
C CYS A 102 -18.32 9.75 8.92
N CYS A 103 -19.24 10.73 8.94
CA CYS A 103 -19.24 11.82 7.95
C CYS A 103 -18.06 12.79 8.19
N ASN A 104 -17.78 13.66 7.23
CA ASN A 104 -16.67 14.60 7.32
C ASN A 104 -16.81 15.58 8.51
N THR A 105 -18.03 15.99 8.84
CA THR A 105 -18.27 16.84 10.01
C THR A 105 -17.89 16.14 11.31
N CYS A 106 -18.26 14.88 11.46
CA CYS A 106 -17.88 14.08 12.62
C CYS A 106 -16.38 13.78 12.64
N TYR A 107 -15.78 13.55 11.47
CA TYR A 107 -14.34 13.39 11.34
C TYR A 107 -13.61 14.61 11.91
N THR A 108 -13.94 15.81 11.44
CA THR A 108 -13.35 17.07 11.90
C THR A 108 -13.56 17.27 13.41
N GLN A 109 -14.75 16.96 13.92
CA GLN A 109 -15.10 17.22 15.33
C GLN A 109 -14.53 16.20 16.32
N TYR A 110 -14.38 14.94 15.95
CA TYR A 110 -14.10 13.84 16.89
C TYR A 110 -12.89 12.99 16.54
N VAL A 111 -12.47 12.95 15.27
CA VAL A 111 -11.40 12.08 14.76
C VAL A 111 -10.11 12.86 14.54
N GLU A 112 -10.21 14.03 13.90
CA GLU A 112 -9.06 14.87 13.59
C GLU A 112 -8.28 15.21 14.88
N GLY A 113 -6.98 14.91 14.87
CA GLY A 113 -6.07 15.05 16.02
C GLY A 113 -6.25 14.03 17.16
N ARG A 114 -7.21 13.09 17.05
CA ARG A 114 -7.56 12.08 18.09
C ARG A 114 -7.75 10.68 17.50
N GLU A 115 -7.04 10.37 16.41
CA GLU A 115 -7.21 9.14 15.63
C GLU A 115 -6.95 7.88 16.46
N ASP A 116 -5.93 7.88 17.34
CA ASP A 116 -5.64 6.75 18.22
C ASP A 116 -6.82 6.38 19.13
N ARG A 117 -7.55 7.38 19.63
CA ARG A 117 -8.73 7.16 20.48
C ARG A 117 -9.88 6.59 19.66
N TRP A 118 -10.02 7.03 18.41
CA TRP A 118 -11.02 6.53 17.48
C TRP A 118 -10.77 5.07 17.08
N LEU A 119 -9.50 4.72 16.82
CA LEU A 119 -9.04 3.37 16.51
C LEU A 119 -9.24 2.40 17.68
N LYS A 120 -9.11 2.89 18.92
CA LYS A 120 -9.43 2.13 20.16
C LYS A 120 -10.94 1.92 20.38
N GLY A 121 -11.79 2.38 19.46
CA GLY A 121 -13.23 2.12 19.47
C GLY A 121 -14.09 3.14 20.22
N TRP A 122 -13.51 4.26 20.68
CA TRP A 122 -14.33 5.31 21.31
C TRP A 122 -15.22 6.01 20.28
N ARG A 123 -16.47 6.29 20.65
CA ARG A 123 -17.44 7.08 19.87
C ARG A 123 -18.15 8.09 20.77
N PRO A 124 -18.53 9.28 20.27
CA PRO A 124 -19.26 10.26 21.06
C PRO A 124 -20.68 9.78 21.36
N GLN A 125 -21.17 10.04 22.57
CA GLN A 125 -22.56 9.80 22.94
C GLN A 125 -23.37 11.07 22.64
N ILE A 126 -23.84 11.20 21.40
CA ILE A 126 -24.73 12.30 21.04
C ILE A 126 -26.12 11.93 21.57
N LYS A 127 -26.64 12.71 22.52
CA LYS A 127 -28.04 12.57 22.95
C LYS A 127 -28.91 13.00 21.77
N GLU A 128 -29.83 12.15 21.34
CA GLU A 128 -30.88 12.54 20.41
C GLU A 128 -31.77 13.56 21.12
N ASP A 129 -31.44 14.85 20.98
CA ASP A 129 -32.37 15.92 21.30
C ASP A 129 -33.44 15.89 20.19
N THR A 130 -34.41 15.01 20.39
CA THR A 130 -35.63 14.91 19.61
C THR A 130 -36.34 16.25 19.70
N LYS A 131 -36.51 16.91 18.55
CA LYS A 131 -37.35 18.09 18.40
C LYS A 131 -38.46 17.79 17.42
#